data_AF-A0AA87BDP1-F1
#
_entry.id   AF-A0AA87BDP1-F1
#
_cell.length_a   1.000
_cell.length_b   1.000
_cell.length_c   1.000
_cell.angle_alpha   90.00
_cell.angle_beta   90.00
_cell.angle_gamma   90.00
#
_symmetry.space_group_name_H-M   'P 1'
#
loop_
_entity.id
_entity.type
_entity.pdbx_description
1 polymer ?
#
loop_
_entity_poly.entity_id
_entity_poly.type
_entity_poly.pdbx_seq_one_letter_code
_entity_poly.pdbx_strand_id
1 'polypeptide(L)'
;MFERLSSGLRFLSRGTAIIAATQIVGANSNPALAFDAESRALWGASAMAEADYHRNNPCAQWTVDEQAVKKVIAWSGRTLAQLRASDDYREQREAIKGVVQQYGIDMACDAGGANFAVGDHDYGVLRHVGW
;
A
#
# COMPACT_ATOMS: atom_id res chain seq x y z
N MET A 1 60.47 -21.69 28.77
CA MET A 1 61.04 -20.45 28.20
C MET A 1 59.86 -19.64 27.69
N PHE A 2 59.57 -18.49 28.33
CA PHE A 2 58.69 -17.38 27.87
C PHE A 2 57.22 -17.75 27.54
N GLU A 3 56.15 -17.13 28.04
CA GLU A 3 55.93 -15.79 28.60
C GLU A 3 54.73 -15.75 29.55
N ARG A 4 54.91 -15.00 30.64
CA ARG A 4 53.84 -14.36 31.40
C ARG A 4 53.25 -13.24 30.55
N LEU A 5 51.94 -13.25 30.34
CA LEU A 5 51.17 -12.02 30.14
C LEU A 5 50.10 -11.95 31.21
N SER A 6 50.50 -11.34 32.32
CA SER A 6 49.63 -10.62 33.23
C SER A 6 48.95 -9.47 32.49
N SER A 7 47.61 -9.40 32.54
CA SER A 7 46.91 -8.13 32.77
C SER A 7 45.41 -8.35 32.99
N GLY A 8 44.96 -7.94 34.18
CA GLY A 8 43.79 -7.09 34.28
C GLY A 8 42.43 -7.77 34.33
N LEU A 9 42.19 -8.58 35.36
CA LEU A 9 40.85 -8.72 35.92
C LEU A 9 40.41 -7.34 36.44
N ARG A 10 39.56 -6.62 35.68
CA ARG A 10 38.75 -5.52 36.21
C ARG A 10 37.30 -5.73 35.80
N PHE A 11 36.63 -6.43 36.69
CA PHE A 11 35.20 -6.48 36.86
C PHE A 11 34.66 -5.03 36.95
N LEU A 12 33.98 -4.58 35.91
CA LEU A 12 33.09 -3.42 35.98
C LEU A 12 31.74 -3.85 35.41
N SER A 13 30.89 -4.23 36.34
CA SER A 13 29.44 -4.35 36.17
C SER A 13 28.88 -3.01 35.67
N ARG A 14 28.16 -3.06 34.55
CA ARG A 14 26.93 -2.31 34.20
C ARG A 14 26.82 -2.19 32.69
N GLY A 15 25.95 -3.00 32.08
CA GLY A 15 25.66 -2.87 30.66
C GLY A 15 24.83 -4.02 30.12
N THR A 16 23.52 -3.95 30.37
CA THR A 16 22.45 -4.41 29.48
C THR A 16 22.49 -5.88 29.03
N ALA A 17 21.63 -6.68 29.66
CA ALA A 17 21.24 -8.00 29.17
C ALA A 17 20.73 -7.88 27.71
N ILE A 18 21.44 -8.49 26.77
CA ILE A 18 20.95 -8.70 25.40
C ILE A 18 19.92 -9.82 25.47
N ILE A 19 18.65 -9.47 25.63
CA ILE A 19 17.55 -10.39 25.34
C ILE A 19 17.46 -10.45 23.82
N ALA A 20 18.06 -11.47 23.23
CA ALA A 20 17.80 -11.86 21.85
C ALA A 20 16.35 -12.36 21.77
N ALA A 21 15.41 -11.44 21.57
CA ALA A 21 14.04 -11.79 21.22
C ALA A 21 14.03 -12.29 19.77
N THR A 22 14.19 -13.61 19.61
CA THR A 22 13.90 -14.29 18.35
C THR A 22 12.41 -14.14 18.09
N GLN A 23 12.01 -13.08 17.38
CA GLN A 23 10.66 -13.02 16.84
C GLN A 23 10.61 -14.04 15.70
N ILE A 24 10.03 -15.18 16.00
CA ILE A 24 9.59 -16.17 15.01
C ILE A 24 8.60 -15.42 14.13
N VAL A 25 9.07 -14.95 12.97
CA VAL A 25 8.20 -14.52 11.88
C VAL A 25 7.46 -15.77 11.44
N GLY A 26 6.26 -15.95 11.99
CA GLY A 26 5.31 -16.95 11.52
C GLY A 26 4.95 -16.59 10.09
N ALA A 27 5.66 -17.19 9.14
CA ALA A 27 5.33 -17.17 7.72
C ALA A 27 4.07 -18.01 7.50
N ASN A 28 2.92 -17.48 7.91
CA ASN A 28 1.62 -17.90 7.39
C ASN A 28 1.25 -16.97 6.23
N SER A 29 2.15 -16.83 5.25
CA SER A 29 1.84 -16.17 3.99
C SER A 29 1.06 -17.18 3.14
N ASN A 30 -0.26 -17.03 3.17
CA ASN A 30 -1.17 -17.61 2.19
C ASN A 30 -0.61 -17.26 0.78
N PRO A 31 -0.32 -18.22 -0.11
CA PRO A 31 0.37 -17.96 -1.38
C PRO A 31 -0.56 -17.39 -2.46
N ALA A 32 -1.61 -16.66 -2.09
CA ALA A 32 -2.39 -15.85 -3.01
C ALA A 32 -1.64 -14.53 -3.22
N LEU A 33 -0.64 -14.55 -4.11
CA LEU A 33 0.07 -13.39 -4.67
C LEU A 33 0.54 -12.37 -3.62
N ALA A 34 1.63 -12.68 -2.91
CA ALA A 34 2.33 -11.66 -2.15
C ALA A 34 2.88 -10.61 -3.15
N PHE A 35 2.16 -9.49 -3.30
CA PHE A 35 2.60 -8.35 -4.09
C PHE A 35 3.95 -7.86 -3.54
N ASP A 36 4.96 -7.78 -4.41
CA ASP A 36 6.22 -7.15 -4.06
C ASP A 36 6.02 -5.65 -3.77
N ALA A 37 7.02 -5.01 -3.16
CA ALA A 37 6.91 -3.62 -2.72
C ALA A 37 6.62 -2.64 -3.87
N GLU A 38 7.18 -2.86 -5.05
CA GLU A 38 6.97 -1.98 -6.21
C GLU A 38 5.57 -2.19 -6.79
N SER A 39 5.13 -3.45 -6.92
CA SER A 39 3.76 -3.74 -7.36
C SER A 39 2.71 -3.17 -6.41
N ARG A 40 2.96 -3.18 -5.08
CA ARG A 40 2.08 -2.51 -4.09
C ARG A 40 2.07 -0.99 -4.25
N ALA A 41 3.22 -0.38 -4.57
CA ALA A 41 3.31 1.05 -4.81
C ALA A 41 2.54 1.46 -6.07
N LEU A 42 2.68 0.69 -7.16
CA LEU A 42 1.94 0.89 -8.42
C LEU A 42 0.43 0.80 -8.18
N TRP A 43 -0.05 -0.29 -7.58
CA TRP A 43 -1.49 -0.44 -7.28
C TRP A 43 -2.00 0.64 -6.34
N GLY A 44 -1.21 1.00 -5.32
CA GLY A 44 -1.53 2.11 -4.44
C GLY A 44 -1.69 3.42 -5.19
N ALA A 45 -0.81 3.71 -6.15
CA ALA A 45 -0.87 4.92 -6.97
C ALA A 45 -2.10 4.94 -7.87
N SER A 46 -2.40 3.85 -8.57
CA SER A 46 -3.61 3.73 -9.40
C SER A 46 -4.90 3.85 -8.57
N ALA A 47 -4.95 3.21 -7.40
CA ALA A 47 -6.09 3.34 -6.50
C ALA A 47 -6.28 4.78 -6.02
N MET A 48 -5.20 5.52 -5.72
CA MET A 48 -5.32 6.93 -5.36
C MET A 48 -5.84 7.79 -6.50
N ALA A 49 -5.42 7.53 -7.74
CA ALA A 49 -5.92 8.22 -8.93
C ALA A 49 -7.43 8.01 -9.11
N GLU A 50 -7.91 6.78 -8.93
CA GLU A 50 -9.33 6.44 -9.01
C GLU A 50 -10.14 7.08 -7.89
N ALA A 51 -9.66 6.99 -6.64
CA ALA A 51 -10.31 7.65 -5.50
C ALA A 51 -10.39 9.17 -5.72
N ASP A 52 -9.32 9.80 -6.18
CA ASP A 52 -9.30 11.23 -6.47
C ASP A 52 -10.23 11.61 -7.64
N TYR A 53 -10.35 10.75 -8.65
CA TYR A 53 -11.32 10.94 -9.72
C TYR A 53 -12.75 10.89 -9.18
N HIS A 54 -13.12 9.84 -8.45
CA HIS A 54 -14.48 9.62 -7.93
C HIS A 54 -14.88 10.67 -6.87
N ARG A 55 -13.93 11.22 -6.11
CA ARG A 55 -14.21 12.36 -5.20
C ARG A 55 -14.67 13.61 -5.94
N ASN A 56 -14.11 13.86 -7.12
CA ASN A 56 -14.38 15.06 -7.90
C ASN A 56 -15.48 14.87 -8.95
N ASN A 57 -15.84 13.62 -9.24
CA ASN A 57 -16.81 13.24 -10.26
C ASN A 57 -17.80 12.26 -9.63
N PRO A 58 -18.98 12.73 -9.20
CA PRO A 58 -19.98 11.86 -8.57
C PRO A 58 -20.42 10.74 -9.51
N CYS A 59 -20.10 9.50 -9.15
CA CYS A 59 -20.54 8.29 -9.85
C CYS A 59 -21.77 7.71 -9.13
N ALA A 60 -22.82 7.37 -9.88
CA ALA A 60 -24.12 6.97 -9.29
C ALA A 60 -24.03 5.70 -8.41
N GLN A 61 -23.19 4.75 -8.81
CA GLN A 61 -23.08 3.44 -8.17
C GLN A 61 -21.85 3.26 -7.30
N TRP A 62 -20.92 4.23 -7.27
CA TRP A 62 -19.61 4.05 -6.65
C TRP A 62 -19.28 5.19 -5.70
N THR A 63 -18.82 4.86 -4.51
CA THR A 63 -18.36 5.83 -3.51
C THR A 63 -16.95 5.47 -3.02
N VAL A 64 -16.18 6.48 -2.64
CA VAL A 64 -14.84 6.28 -2.08
C VAL A 64 -14.95 5.83 -0.62
N ASP A 65 -14.36 4.68 -0.29
CA ASP A 65 -14.18 4.25 1.09
C ASP A 65 -12.88 4.83 1.65
N GLU A 66 -13.01 5.90 2.44
CA GLU A 66 -11.88 6.59 3.05
C GLU A 66 -11.08 5.75 4.06
N GLN A 67 -11.67 4.69 4.63
CA GLN A 67 -10.92 3.76 5.48
C GLN A 67 -10.12 2.77 4.63
N ALA A 68 -10.67 2.31 3.51
CA ALA A 68 -9.94 1.50 2.54
C ALA A 68 -8.77 2.28 1.93
N VAL A 69 -8.97 3.55 1.57
CA VAL A 69 -7.91 4.46 1.11
C VAL A 69 -6.72 4.48 2.10
N LYS A 70 -6.98 4.63 3.40
CA LYS A 70 -5.92 4.62 4.42
C LYS A 70 -5.18 3.28 4.48
N LYS A 71 -5.91 2.17 4.36
CA LYS A 71 -5.32 0.82 4.33
C LYS A 71 -4.43 0.64 3.11
N VAL A 72 -4.88 1.07 1.92
CA VAL A 72 -4.12 0.97 0.67
C VAL A 72 -2.85 1.81 0.74
N ILE A 73 -2.92 3.04 1.27
CA ILE A 73 -1.73 3.88 1.48
C ILE A 73 -0.72 3.17 2.38
N ALA A 74 -1.17 2.63 3.54
CA ALA A 74 -0.28 1.90 4.44
C ALA A 74 0.30 0.62 3.79
N TRP A 75 -0.54 -0.14 3.09
CA TRP A 75 -0.16 -1.36 2.38
C TRP A 75 0.87 -1.11 1.27
N SER A 76 0.76 0.01 0.56
CA SER A 76 1.69 0.42 -0.51
C SER A 76 3.12 0.67 -0.02
N GLY A 77 3.32 0.93 1.28
CA GLY A 77 4.61 1.33 1.84
C GLY A 77 5.07 2.74 1.43
N ARG A 78 4.19 3.55 0.83
CA ARG A 78 4.44 4.94 0.42
C ARG A 78 3.49 5.90 1.13
N THR A 79 3.88 7.15 1.22
CA THR A 79 2.97 8.22 1.65
C THR A 79 2.04 8.63 0.51
N LEU A 80 0.89 9.24 0.84
CA LEU A 80 -0.02 9.78 -0.19
C LEU A 80 0.67 10.78 -1.14
N ALA A 81 1.56 11.61 -0.62
CA ALA A 81 2.31 12.57 -1.43
C ALA A 81 3.24 11.86 -2.42
N GLN A 82 3.90 10.77 -2.00
CA GLN A 82 4.75 9.97 -2.88
C GLN A 82 3.94 9.24 -3.96
N LEU A 83 2.78 8.66 -3.59
CA LEU A 83 1.89 8.02 -4.55
C LEU A 83 1.40 9.01 -5.61
N ARG A 84 0.92 10.19 -5.20
CA ARG A 84 0.44 11.23 -6.13
C ARG A 84 1.54 11.86 -6.99
N ALA A 85 2.79 11.80 -6.55
CA ALA A 85 3.94 12.29 -7.31
C ALA A 85 4.51 11.25 -8.30
N SER A 86 4.03 10.00 -8.26
CA SER A 86 4.50 8.93 -9.14
C SER A 86 3.99 9.06 -10.57
N ASP A 87 4.73 8.44 -11.50
CA ASP A 87 4.28 8.31 -12.89
C ASP A 87 3.05 7.40 -13.00
N ASP A 88 2.95 6.33 -12.20
CA ASP A 88 1.79 5.41 -12.18
C ASP A 88 0.47 6.15 -11.88
N TYR A 89 0.49 7.06 -10.89
CA TYR A 89 -0.67 7.90 -10.59
C TYR A 89 -1.05 8.80 -11.78
N ARG A 90 -0.05 9.40 -12.44
CA ARG A 90 -0.28 10.25 -13.61
C ARG A 90 -0.87 9.43 -14.75
N GLU A 91 -0.30 8.26 -15.03
CA GLU A 91 -0.75 7.36 -16.09
C GLU A 91 -2.16 6.87 -15.86
N GLN A 92 -2.52 6.45 -14.63
CA GLN A 92 -3.89 6.06 -14.31
C GLN A 92 -4.86 7.24 -14.53
N ARG A 93 -4.49 8.47 -14.16
CA ARG A 93 -5.34 9.64 -14.42
C ARG A 93 -5.54 9.92 -15.89
N GLU A 94 -4.50 9.79 -16.71
CA GLU A 94 -4.65 9.94 -18.16
C GLU A 94 -5.45 8.79 -18.78
N ALA A 95 -5.31 7.56 -18.26
CA ALA A 95 -6.13 6.43 -18.68
C ALA A 95 -7.62 6.68 -18.37
N ILE A 96 -7.96 7.11 -17.15
CA ILE A 96 -9.34 7.49 -16.78
C ILE A 96 -9.87 8.56 -17.74
N LYS A 97 -9.10 9.63 -17.99
CA LYS A 97 -9.50 10.67 -18.94
C LYS A 97 -9.76 10.12 -20.34
N GLY A 98 -8.90 9.23 -20.83
CA GLY A 98 -9.06 8.58 -22.13
C GLY A 98 -10.36 7.77 -22.20
N VAL A 99 -10.67 6.99 -21.16
CA VAL A 99 -11.92 6.22 -21.07
C VAL A 99 -13.13 7.16 -21.05
N VAL A 100 -13.09 8.22 -20.26
CA VAL A 100 -14.17 9.23 -20.21
C VAL A 100 -14.39 9.88 -21.58
N GLN A 101 -13.31 10.26 -22.28
CA GLN A 101 -13.40 10.88 -23.60
C GLN A 101 -13.97 9.93 -24.66
N GLN A 102 -13.61 8.66 -24.59
CA GLN A 102 -14.01 7.68 -25.60
C GLN A 102 -15.39 7.10 -25.35
N TYR A 103 -15.77 6.87 -24.09
CA TYR A 103 -16.94 6.08 -23.71
C TYR A 103 -17.92 6.79 -22.77
N GLY A 104 -17.57 7.99 -22.29
CA GLY A 104 -18.38 8.76 -21.36
C GLY A 104 -18.09 8.45 -19.88
N ILE A 105 -18.66 9.31 -19.02
CA ILE A 105 -18.44 9.27 -17.56
C ILE A 105 -18.97 7.99 -16.91
N ASP A 106 -20.14 7.51 -17.33
CA ASP A 106 -20.78 6.35 -16.70
C ASP A 106 -19.92 5.09 -16.87
N MET A 107 -19.40 4.85 -18.09
CA MET A 107 -18.53 3.69 -18.34
C MET A 107 -17.19 3.82 -17.60
N ALA A 108 -16.63 5.03 -17.49
CA ALA A 108 -15.40 5.24 -16.72
C ALA A 108 -15.60 4.98 -15.23
N CYS A 109 -16.72 5.46 -14.67
CA CYS A 109 -17.13 5.19 -13.29
C CYS A 109 -17.29 3.69 -13.04
N ASP A 110 -17.98 2.96 -13.91
CA ASP A 110 -18.21 1.52 -13.72
C ASP A 110 -16.94 0.69 -13.88
N ALA A 111 -16.09 1.03 -14.85
CA ALA A 111 -14.81 0.35 -15.04
C ALA A 111 -13.86 0.59 -13.85
N GLY A 112 -13.74 1.83 -13.39
CA GLY A 112 -12.94 2.17 -12.20
C GLY A 112 -13.51 1.53 -10.94
N GLY A 113 -14.82 1.64 -10.76
CA GLY A 113 -15.60 1.03 -9.69
C GLY A 113 -15.35 -0.47 -9.53
N ALA A 114 -15.53 -1.24 -10.61
CA ALA A 114 -15.33 -2.68 -10.60
C ALA A 114 -13.87 -3.08 -10.33
N ASN A 115 -12.90 -2.40 -10.95
CA ASN A 115 -11.48 -2.74 -10.79
C ASN A 115 -10.91 -2.39 -9.41
N PHE A 116 -11.51 -1.42 -8.72
CA PHE A 116 -11.05 -0.94 -7.42
C PHE A 116 -12.09 -1.13 -6.32
N ALA A 117 -13.00 -2.09 -6.49
CA ALA A 117 -13.98 -2.47 -5.49
C ALA A 117 -13.29 -3.08 -4.25
N VAL A 118 -13.56 -2.53 -3.07
CA VAL A 118 -12.98 -2.99 -1.78
C VAL A 118 -13.39 -4.42 -1.43
N GLY A 119 -14.59 -4.85 -1.85
CA GLY A 119 -15.10 -6.20 -1.58
C GLY A 119 -14.39 -7.29 -2.39
N ASP A 120 -13.87 -6.92 -3.56
CA ASP A 120 -13.26 -7.85 -4.51
C ASP A 120 -11.73 -7.82 -4.46
N HIS A 121 -11.16 -6.70 -3.98
CA HIS A 121 -9.74 -6.46 -3.97
C HIS A 121 -9.26 -5.88 -2.64
N ASP A 122 -8.23 -6.51 -2.05
CA ASP A 122 -7.58 -6.03 -0.81
C ASP A 122 -6.92 -4.64 -0.97
N TYR A 123 -6.67 -4.23 -2.21
CA TYR A 123 -6.12 -2.94 -2.61
C TYR A 123 -7.17 -1.99 -3.20
N GLY A 124 -8.45 -2.34 -3.13
CA GLY A 124 -9.56 -1.52 -3.59
C GLY A 124 -9.80 -0.30 -2.70
N VAL A 125 -10.46 0.71 -3.25
CA VAL A 125 -10.80 1.97 -2.56
C VAL A 125 -12.23 2.44 -2.81
N LEU A 126 -12.97 1.74 -3.67
CA LEU A 126 -14.34 2.06 -4.03
C LEU A 126 -15.31 1.03 -3.45
N ARG A 127 -16.49 1.49 -3.04
CA ARG A 127 -17.60 0.63 -2.61
C ARG A 127 -18.80 0.89 -3.48
N HIS A 128 -19.50 -0.17 -3.88
CA HIS A 128 -20.77 -0.05 -4.56
C HIS A 128 -21.83 0.50 -3.60
N VAL A 129 -22.57 1.52 -4.02
CA VAL A 129 -23.68 2.10 -3.26
C VAL A 129 -24.87 1.14 -3.36
N GLY A 130 -25.15 0.36 -2.32
CA GLY A 130 -26.26 -0.60 -2.30
C GLY A 130 -25.96 -1.99 -1.76
N TRP A 131 -24.73 -2.22 -1.26
CA TRP A 131 -24.31 -3.43 -0.56
C TRP A 131 -23.98 -3.12 0.90
#